data_AF-A0A530YFG4-F1
#
_entry.id   AF-A0A530YFG4-F1
#
_cell.length_a   1.000
_cell.length_b   1.000
_cell.length_c   1.000
_cell.angle_alpha   90.00
_cell.angle_beta   90.00
_cell.angle_gamma   90.00
#
_symmetry.space_group_name_H-M   'P 1'
#
loop_
_entity.id
_entity.type
_entity.pdbx_description
1 polymer ?
#
loop_
_entity_poly.entity_id
_entity_poly.type
_entity_poly.pdbx_seq_one_letter_code
_entity_poly.pdbx_strand_id
1 'polypeptide(L)' 'DNEGNEIFADKVGVMLARDISGQHPGSTFVVDVKSTGLFNTDSVLKANGAATDYWKTGHSYIKRRVAELGAVAGFE' A
#
# COMPACT_ATOMS: atom_id res chain seq x y z
N ASP A 1 -18.53 3.60 4.92
CA ASP A 1 -19.47 2.55 5.36
C ASP A 1 -20.87 2.95 4.89
N ASN A 2 -21.90 2.15 5.17
CA ASN A 2 -23.29 2.54 4.89
C ASN A 2 -23.81 3.62 5.87
N GLU A 3 -22.94 4.17 6.72
CA GLU A 3 -23.24 5.18 7.74
C GLU A 3 -22.69 6.57 7.36
N GLY A 4 -22.07 6.69 6.18
CA GLY A 4 -21.57 7.97 5.67
C GLY A 4 -20.25 8.43 6.29
N ASN A 5 -19.52 7.57 7.00
CA ASN A 5 -18.19 7.92 7.47
C ASN A 5 -17.21 7.91 6.30
N GLU A 6 -16.34 8.92 6.29
CA GLU A 6 -15.27 9.07 5.32
C GLU A 6 -14.37 7.82 5.35
N ILE A 7 -14.42 7.03 4.27
CA ILE A 7 -13.46 5.94 4.08
C ILE A 7 -12.22 6.60 3.50
N PHE A 8 -11.24 6.84 4.37
CA PHE A 8 -9.91 7.29 3.95
C PHE A 8 -9.34 6.34 2.88
N ALA A 9 -8.77 6.92 1.83
CA ALA A 9 -8.24 6.18 0.67
C ALA A 9 -7.18 5.14 1.07
N ASP A 10 -6.47 5.39 2.16
CA ASP A 10 -5.49 4.46 2.76
C ASP A 10 -6.11 3.12 3.18
N LYS A 11 -7.34 3.08 3.70
CA LYS A 11 -8.03 1.84 4.08
C LYS A 11 -8.37 1.01 2.85
N VAL A 12 -8.78 1.66 1.76
CA VAL A 12 -9.02 0.98 0.48
C VAL A 12 -7.71 0.44 -0.09
N GLY A 13 -6.64 1.23 -0.01
CA GLY A 13 -5.30 0.80 -0.41
C GLY A 13 -4.83 -0.44 0.34
N VAL A 14 -5.01 -0.50 1.66
CA VAL A 14 -4.66 -1.68 2.47
C VAL A 14 -5.50 -2.89 2.09
N MET A 15 -6.81 -2.73 1.86
CA MET A 15 -7.65 -3.85 1.42
C MET A 15 -7.17 -4.45 0.09
N LEU A 16 -6.81 -3.61 -0.88
CA LEU A 16 -6.24 -4.04 -2.15
C LEU A 16 -4.87 -4.71 -1.97
N ALA A 17 -3.99 -4.11 -1.17
CA ALA A 17 -2.68 -4.68 -0.89
C ALA A 17 -2.78 -6.05 -0.22
N ARG A 18 -3.75 -6.26 0.68
CA ARG A 18 -3.99 -7.57 1.31
C ARG A 18 -4.33 -8.63 0.27
N ASP A 19 -5.27 -8.34 -0.63
CA ASP A 19 -5.66 -9.26 -1.70
C ASP A 19 -4.48 -9.59 -2.62
N ILE A 20 -3.75 -8.56 -3.06
CA ILE A 20 -2.57 -8.71 -3.92
C ILE A 20 -1.49 -9.53 -3.20
N SER A 21 -1.21 -9.26 -1.92
CA SER A 21 -0.19 -9.99 -1.15
C SER A 21 -0.53 -11.46 -0.91
N GLY A 22 -1.82 -11.81 -0.89
CA GLY A 22 -2.26 -13.20 -0.79
C GLY A 22 -1.98 -13.99 -2.07
N GLN A 23 -2.04 -13.33 -3.24
CA GLN A 23 -1.71 -13.92 -4.53
C GLN A 23 -0.20 -13.86 -4.84
N HIS A 24 0.49 -12.86 -4.29
CA HIS A 24 1.90 -12.59 -4.49
C HIS A 24 2.63 -12.42 -3.14
N PRO A 25 3.01 -13.50 -2.45
CA PRO A 25 3.76 -13.43 -1.20
C PRO A 25 5.10 -12.70 -1.38
N GLY A 26 5.51 -11.93 -0.37
CA GLY A 26 6.75 -11.13 -0.45
C GLY A 26 6.66 -9.88 -1.33
N SER A 27 5.45 -9.48 -1.75
CA SER A 27 5.25 -8.26 -2.54
C SER A 27 5.75 -7.01 -1.83
N THR A 28 6.40 -6.12 -2.60
CA THR A 28 6.71 -4.77 -2.16
C THR A 28 5.65 -3.80 -2.67
N PHE A 29 5.19 -2.91 -1.81
CA PHE A 29 4.28 -1.81 -2.16
C PHE A 29 4.94 -0.48 -1.90
N VAL A 30 4.74 0.50 -2.79
CA VAL A 30 5.17 1.88 -2.56
C VAL A 30 3.96 2.68 -2.10
N VAL A 31 4.07 3.40 -1.01
CA VAL A 31 2.95 4.15 -0.42
C VAL A 31 3.38 5.60 -0.20
N ASP A 32 2.48 6.54 -0.45
CA ASP A 32 2.73 7.94 -0.14
C ASP A 32 2.98 8.13 1.37
N VAL A 33 4.00 8.92 1.71
CA VAL A 33 4.32 9.33 3.09
C VAL A 33 3.14 9.94 3.84
N LYS A 34 2.14 10.50 3.15
CA LYS A 34 0.93 11.06 3.76
C LYS A 34 -0.14 10.02 4.10
N SER A 35 -0.07 8.81 3.53
CA SER A 35 -1.01 7.74 3.88
C SER A 35 -0.76 7.27 5.31
N THR A 36 -1.81 6.81 6.00
CA THR A 36 -1.64 6.30 7.37
C THR A 36 -0.67 5.10 7.42
N GLY A 37 -0.03 4.92 8.57
CA GLY A 37 0.87 3.79 8.87
C GLY A 37 0.21 2.40 8.85
N LEU A 38 -1.00 2.27 8.30
CA LEU A 38 -1.80 1.05 8.29
C LEU A 38 -1.12 -0.07 7.47
N PHE A 39 -0.52 0.25 6.32
CA PHE A 39 0.18 -0.75 5.49
C PHE A 39 1.29 -1.48 6.26
N ASN A 40 2.08 -0.75 7.05
CA ASN A 40 3.19 -1.34 7.79
C ASN A 40 2.76 -2.05 9.08
N THR A 41 1.56 -1.77 9.58
CA THR A 41 1.04 -2.36 10.82
C THR A 41 0.06 -3.50 10.58
N ASP A 42 -0.38 -3.67 9.34
CA ASP A 42 -1.34 -4.68 8.92
C ASP A 42 -0.85 -6.11 9.16
N SER A 43 -1.65 -6.91 9.89
CA SER A 43 -1.28 -8.28 10.24
C SER A 43 -1.27 -9.23 9.04
N VAL A 44 -2.15 -9.01 8.05
CA VAL A 44 -2.22 -9.86 6.85
C VAL A 44 -1.04 -9.58 5.93
N LEU A 45 -0.71 -8.30 5.70
CA LEU A 45 0.48 -7.93 4.92
C LEU A 45 1.76 -8.50 5.56
N LYS A 46 1.90 -8.39 6.89
CA LYS A 46 3.04 -9.00 7.62
C LYS A 46 3.08 -10.52 7.49
N ALA A 47 1.94 -11.20 7.65
CA ALA A 47 1.87 -12.65 7.52
C ALA A 47 2.24 -13.12 6.11
N ASN A 48 1.88 -12.34 5.08
CA ASN A 48 2.23 -12.61 3.68
C ASN A 48 3.66 -12.17 3.32
N GLY A 49 4.43 -11.67 4.29
CA GLY A 49 5.80 -11.20 4.10
C GLY A 49 5.91 -9.96 3.22
N ALA A 50 4.82 -9.21 3.04
CA ALA A 50 4.82 -8.01 2.22
C ALA A 50 5.63 -6.88 2.85
N ALA A 51 6.32 -6.11 2.02
CA ALA A 51 7.10 -4.95 2.43
C ALA A 51 6.41 -3.65 1.96
N THR A 52 6.54 -2.59 2.74
CA THR A 52 6.01 -1.26 2.39
C THR A 52 7.15 -0.24 2.36
N ASP A 53 7.32 0.45 1.24
CA ASP A 53 8.24 1.57 1.06
C ASP A 53 7.44 2.88 1.05
N TYR A 54 7.59 3.69 2.09
CA TYR A 54 6.96 5.01 2.14
C TYR A 54 7.81 6.02 1.37
N TRP A 55 7.18 6.74 0.44
CA TRP A 55 7.89 7.63 -0.48
C TRP A 55 7.22 8.99 -0.64
N LYS A 56 7.97 9.94 -1.21
CA LYS A 56 7.52 11.33 -1.40
C LYS A 56 6.21 11.41 -2.19
N THR A 57 5.36 12.33 -1.77
CA THR A 57 4.04 12.55 -2.37
C THR A 57 4.12 12.96 -3.83
N GLY A 58 3.23 12.38 -4.64
CA GLY A 58 3.00 12.74 -6.03
C GLY A 58 3.09 11.53 -6.96
N HIS A 59 2.06 11.37 -7.77
CA HIS A 59 1.92 10.30 -8.76
C HIS A 59 3.21 9.93 -9.53
N SER A 60 3.92 10.92 -10.10
CA SER A 60 5.15 10.68 -10.87
C SER A 60 6.28 10.09 -10.03
N TYR A 61 6.36 10.44 -8.74
CA TYR A 61 7.38 9.92 -7.84
C TYR A 61 7.07 8.52 -7.38
N ILE A 62 5.81 8.24 -7.03
CA ILE A 62 5.35 6.90 -6.69
C ILE A 62 5.56 5.97 -7.88
N LYS A 63 5.09 6.35 -9.07
CA LYS A 63 5.26 5.54 -10.29
C LYS A 63 6.73 5.22 -10.60
N ARG A 64 7.62 6.20 -10.44
CA ARG A 64 9.06 5.97 -10.64
C ARG A 64 9.63 5.02 -9.59
N ARG A 65 9.27 5.21 -8.32
CA ARG A 65 9.75 4.37 -7.21
C ARG A 65 9.26 2.93 -7.32
N VAL A 66 8.03 2.73 -7.78
CA VAL A 66 7.47 1.39 -8.08
C VAL A 66 8.35 0.68 -9.11
N ALA A 67 8.70 1.35 -10.20
CA ALA A 67 9.58 0.78 -11.22
C ALA A 67 11.01 0.54 -10.70
N GLU A 68 11.56 1.45 -9.90
CA GLU A 68 12.91 1.31 -9.32
C GLU A 68 13.03 0.13 -8.36
N LEU A 69 11.99 -0.14 -7.56
CA LEU A 69 11.99 -1.22 -6.58
C LEU A 69 11.42 -2.55 -7.13
N GLY A 70 10.88 -2.55 -8.36
CA GLY A 70 10.11 -3.67 -8.86
C GLY A 70 8.87 -3.96 -7.98
N ALA A 71 8.30 -2.92 -7.37
CA ALA A 71 7.14 -3.06 -6.52
C ALA A 71 5.90 -3.46 -7.33
N VAL A 72 4.95 -4.14 -6.69
CA VAL A 72 3.75 -4.64 -7.36
C VAL A 72 2.76 -3.51 -7.62
N ALA A 73 2.64 -2.57 -6.68
CA ALA A 73 1.74 -1.43 -6.81
C ALA A 73 2.23 -0.22 -6.01
N GLY A 74 1.71 0.94 -6.41
CA GLY A 74 1.88 2.22 -5.73
C GLY A 74 0.53 2.76 -5.25
N PHE A 75 0.48 3.30 -4.02
CA PHE A 75 -0.72 3.91 -3.43
C PHE A 75 -0.43 5.36 -3.01
N GLU A 76 -1.37 6.27 -3.29
CA GLU A 76 -1.35 7.70 -2.94
C GLU A 76 -2.65 8.08 -2.23
#